data_AF-A0A813FAI2-F1
#
_entry.id   AF-A0A813FAI2-F1
#
_cell.length_a   1.000
_cell.length_b   1.000
_cell.length_c   1.000
_cell.angle_alpha   90.00
_cell.angle_beta   90.00
_cell.angle_gamma   90.00
#
_symmetry.space_group_name_H-M   'P 1'
#
loop_
_entity.id
_entity.type
_entity.pdbx_description
1 polymer ?
#
loop_
_entity_poly.entity_id
_entity_poly.type
_entity_poly.pdbx_seq_one_letter_code
_entity_poly.pdbx_strand_id
1 'polypeptide(L)'
;MSDCAAKVSTGSQRVEELIASMRELASNPPVASQEPVLTEEDRAEAEEADVEYRLGLRVMELLELPEAVRGMLGDHAFARAARATVVEAAALQQEVDQLLNCTASKSSTAPGFDLQGLVRQQASAFRGLPRQVASGCIDAFGAAALTPAGAAEAFVAHLLLDEGARPGQLLGRFVQRRAELLRDILDGTAAAFSGGGMLDGSAQRLIAAAMAFEGTIVLASGLSSSGPGGAVPPLLAAAMQRMDAGGVQEGLGGPAAASLRRRVEMIAASLASPGVGSGSLAGDLSRLGTSLVHDWAPEDAASGSSRSLALRFRRLVAGGDSCPKGGASSGAQRSCAQLGELQELFSERLLTYRRSLAEGVGLGAAPEDWAAVWAAACGLFCPGRAAPRDALAIIGACIESTCAEVVQERIGELQLVLMPENAEDQSGPSRAGTAATDSTGGDDEGDDAGRRREELAEIRRHSQGRVIRFDEQLGEVLADVAHIVRGGEMPAVVTAALLSALKGRLDAACDAVQLPQVQPAWPRPADRPESWGIFR
;
A
#
# COMPACT_ATOMS: atom_id res chain seq x y z
N MET A 1 -25.02 -29.97 8.22
CA MET A 1 -24.25 -29.23 7.20
C MET A 1 -23.77 -30.12 6.04
N SER A 2 -23.50 -31.41 6.24
CA SER A 2 -23.09 -32.36 5.17
C SER A 2 -24.15 -32.58 4.08
N ASP A 3 -25.44 -32.71 4.42
CA ASP A 3 -26.50 -32.94 3.42
C ASP A 3 -26.77 -31.72 2.52
N CYS A 4 -26.57 -30.49 3.03
CA CYS A 4 -26.67 -29.28 2.21
C CYS A 4 -25.49 -29.17 1.25
N ALA A 5 -24.27 -29.50 1.69
CA ALA A 5 -23.09 -29.53 0.83
C ALA A 5 -23.20 -30.59 -0.26
N ALA A 6 -23.73 -31.78 0.05
CA ALA A 6 -23.97 -32.85 -0.92
C ALA A 6 -25.02 -32.43 -1.97
N LYS A 7 -26.14 -31.81 -1.55
CA LYS A 7 -27.17 -31.31 -2.48
C LYS A 7 -26.65 -30.20 -3.40
N VAL A 8 -25.84 -29.28 -2.88
CA VAL A 8 -25.19 -28.23 -3.68
C VAL A 8 -24.19 -28.83 -4.67
N SER A 9 -23.40 -29.81 -4.25
CA SER A 9 -22.44 -30.51 -5.12
C SER A 9 -23.12 -31.28 -6.26
N THR A 10 -24.21 -32.01 -5.97
CA THR A 10 -25.00 -32.69 -7.02
C THR A 10 -25.71 -31.71 -7.96
N GLY A 11 -26.08 -30.53 -7.46
CA GLY A 11 -26.65 -29.47 -8.29
C GLY A 11 -25.61 -28.89 -9.25
N SER A 12 -24.38 -28.67 -8.77
CA SER A 12 -23.26 -28.18 -9.58
C SER A 12 -22.92 -29.11 -10.74
N GLN A 13 -22.79 -30.42 -10.47
CA GLN A 13 -22.49 -31.41 -11.50
C GLN A 13 -23.57 -31.48 -12.59
N ARG A 14 -24.85 -31.41 -12.21
CA ARG A 14 -25.95 -31.37 -13.19
C ARG A 14 -25.93 -30.13 -14.07
N VAL A 15 -25.54 -28.97 -13.52
CA VAL A 15 -25.41 -27.73 -14.31
C VAL A 15 -24.23 -27.84 -15.27
N GLU A 16 -23.11 -28.40 -14.84
CA GLU A 16 -21.95 -28.62 -15.72
C GLU A 16 -22.24 -29.63 -16.85
N GLU A 17 -22.90 -30.75 -16.54
CA GLU A 17 -23.36 -31.74 -17.54
C GLU A 17 -24.35 -31.11 -18.53
N LEU A 18 -25.26 -30.26 -18.06
CA LEU A 18 -26.19 -29.55 -18.91
C LEU A 18 -25.48 -28.54 -19.80
N ILE A 19 -24.55 -27.75 -19.27
CA ILE A 19 -23.75 -26.81 -20.07
C ILE A 19 -22.96 -27.58 -21.13
N ALA A 20 -22.38 -28.73 -20.79
CA ALA A 20 -21.69 -29.58 -21.75
C ALA A 20 -22.63 -30.10 -22.86
N SER A 21 -23.81 -30.61 -22.49
CA SER A 21 -24.83 -31.07 -23.44
C SER A 21 -25.36 -29.94 -24.33
N MET A 22 -25.56 -28.74 -23.77
CA MET A 22 -25.98 -27.55 -24.51
C MET A 22 -24.90 -27.06 -25.48
N ARG A 23 -23.62 -27.14 -25.11
CA ARG A 23 -22.50 -26.84 -26.00
C ARG A 23 -22.39 -27.84 -27.14
N GLU A 24 -22.64 -29.12 -26.88
CA GLU A 24 -22.68 -30.16 -27.90
C GLU A 24 -23.81 -29.90 -28.92
N LEU A 25 -25.00 -29.53 -28.44
CA LEU A 25 -26.13 -29.09 -29.28
C LEU A 25 -25.77 -27.82 -30.08
N ALA A 26 -25.16 -26.82 -29.44
CA ALA A 26 -24.73 -25.59 -30.11
C ALA A 26 -23.67 -25.82 -31.19
N SER A 27 -22.82 -26.83 -31.02
CA SER A 27 -21.75 -27.18 -31.98
C SER A 27 -22.24 -27.84 -33.26
N ASN A 28 -23.50 -28.31 -33.28
CA ASN A 28 -24.15 -28.93 -34.42
C ASN A 28 -25.34 -28.06 -34.87
N PRO A 29 -25.10 -26.87 -35.46
CA PRO A 29 -26.18 -26.02 -35.93
C PRO A 29 -27.03 -26.79 -36.94
N PRO A 30 -28.37 -26.62 -36.94
CA PRO A 30 -29.22 -27.26 -37.93
C PRO A 30 -28.70 -26.89 -39.31
N VAL A 31 -28.37 -27.91 -40.13
CA VAL A 31 -27.80 -27.70 -41.46
C VAL A 31 -28.76 -26.85 -42.24
N ALA A 32 -28.32 -25.64 -42.63
CA ALA A 32 -29.06 -24.78 -43.54
C ALA A 32 -29.13 -25.49 -44.91
N SER A 33 -30.14 -26.35 -45.05
CA SER A 33 -30.37 -27.19 -46.21
C SER A 33 -30.50 -26.30 -47.44
N GLN A 34 -29.55 -26.46 -48.36
CA GLN A 34 -29.59 -25.93 -49.72
C GLN A 34 -30.93 -26.33 -50.36
N GLU A 35 -31.76 -25.34 -50.72
CA GLU A 35 -33.11 -25.44 -51.31
C GLU A 35 -33.45 -26.80 -51.94
N PRO A 36 -34.06 -27.74 -51.19
CA PRO A 36 -34.96 -28.72 -51.76
C PRO A 36 -36.38 -28.15 -51.67
N VAL A 37 -37.30 -28.64 -52.50
CA VAL A 37 -38.72 -28.38 -52.35
C VAL A 37 -39.19 -29.12 -51.09
N LEU A 38 -39.03 -28.48 -49.93
CA LEU A 38 -39.47 -28.97 -48.64
C LEU A 38 -41.00 -28.92 -48.57
N THR A 39 -41.60 -29.98 -48.03
CA THR A 39 -43.03 -30.00 -47.73
C THR A 39 -43.35 -29.00 -46.62
N GLU A 40 -44.62 -28.61 -46.43
CA GLU A 40 -44.99 -27.73 -45.32
C GLU A 40 -44.66 -28.35 -43.95
N GLU A 41 -44.66 -29.69 -43.86
CA GLU A 41 -44.24 -30.43 -42.67
C GLU A 41 -42.74 -30.22 -42.41
N ASP A 42 -41.89 -30.39 -43.43
CA ASP A 42 -40.43 -30.19 -43.29
C ASP A 42 -40.07 -28.74 -42.90
N ARG A 43 -40.85 -27.75 -43.36
CA ARG A 43 -40.66 -26.34 -42.96
C ARG A 43 -41.03 -26.10 -41.50
N ALA A 44 -42.14 -26.67 -41.05
CA ALA A 44 -42.57 -26.56 -39.66
C ALA A 44 -41.57 -27.21 -38.70
N GLU A 45 -41.00 -28.37 -39.07
CA GLU A 45 -39.94 -29.05 -38.31
C GLU A 45 -38.64 -28.22 -38.27
N ALA A 46 -38.25 -27.60 -39.38
CA ALA A 46 -37.06 -26.74 -39.42
C ALA A 46 -37.22 -25.47 -38.56
N GLU A 47 -38.40 -24.85 -38.57
CA GLU A 47 -38.72 -23.71 -37.69
C GLU A 47 -38.73 -24.11 -36.20
N GLU A 48 -39.23 -25.30 -35.87
CA GLU A 48 -39.21 -25.82 -34.50
C GLU A 48 -37.79 -26.08 -34.02
N ALA A 49 -36.96 -26.73 -34.83
CA ALA A 49 -35.55 -26.97 -34.54
C ALA A 49 -34.75 -25.67 -34.35
N ASP A 50 -35.04 -24.63 -35.14
CA ASP A 50 -34.42 -23.30 -34.99
C ASP A 50 -34.86 -22.60 -33.69
N VAL A 51 -36.13 -22.71 -33.29
CA VAL A 51 -36.61 -22.18 -31.99
C VAL A 51 -35.95 -22.91 -30.82
N GLU A 52 -35.84 -24.24 -30.86
CA GLU A 52 -35.16 -25.03 -29.82
C GLU A 52 -33.68 -24.70 -29.72
N TYR A 53 -32.99 -24.58 -30.86
CA TYR A 53 -31.58 -24.19 -30.92
C TYR A 53 -31.37 -22.78 -30.31
N ARG A 54 -32.21 -21.80 -30.68
CA ARG A 54 -32.15 -20.45 -30.10
C ARG A 54 -32.44 -20.45 -28.60
N LEU A 55 -33.45 -21.21 -28.16
CA LEU A 55 -33.76 -21.38 -26.74
C LEU A 55 -32.55 -21.96 -26.00
N GLY A 56 -31.90 -22.97 -26.58
CA GLY A 56 -30.69 -23.57 -26.04
C GLY A 56 -29.55 -22.58 -25.86
N LEU A 57 -29.26 -21.77 -26.89
CA LEU A 57 -28.25 -20.72 -26.81
C LEU A 57 -28.57 -19.68 -25.72
N ARG A 58 -29.82 -19.21 -25.65
CA ARG A 58 -30.22 -18.20 -24.67
C ARG A 58 -30.23 -18.73 -23.25
N VAL A 59 -30.60 -19.99 -23.04
CA VAL A 59 -30.49 -20.65 -21.74
C VAL A 59 -29.03 -20.82 -21.33
N MET A 60 -28.14 -21.17 -22.26
CA MET A 60 -26.71 -21.27 -21.99
C MET A 60 -26.10 -19.91 -21.61
N GLU A 61 -26.38 -18.86 -22.38
CA GLU A 61 -25.96 -17.49 -22.04
C GLU A 61 -26.47 -17.09 -20.66
N LEU A 62 -27.71 -17.47 -20.32
CA LEU A 62 -28.30 -17.19 -19.02
C LEU A 62 -27.49 -17.90 -17.93
N LEU A 63 -27.15 -19.17 -18.11
CA LEU A 63 -26.36 -19.95 -17.15
C LEU A 63 -24.93 -19.43 -16.96
N GLU A 64 -24.31 -18.83 -17.98
CA GLU A 64 -22.93 -18.31 -17.93
C GLU A 64 -22.84 -16.90 -17.31
N LEU A 65 -23.93 -16.14 -17.31
CA LEU A 65 -23.97 -14.76 -16.83
C LEU A 65 -23.47 -14.56 -15.38
N PRO A 66 -23.77 -15.42 -14.38
CA PRO A 66 -23.24 -15.26 -13.02
C PRO A 66 -21.71 -15.37 -12.94
N GLU A 67 -21.11 -16.25 -13.73
CA GLU A 67 -19.64 -16.40 -13.79
C GLU A 67 -19.01 -15.20 -14.51
N ALA A 68 -19.62 -14.74 -15.59
CA ALA A 68 -19.19 -13.51 -16.27
C ALA A 68 -19.24 -12.30 -15.32
N VAL A 69 -20.31 -12.15 -14.53
CA VAL A 69 -20.45 -11.11 -13.51
C VAL A 69 -19.37 -11.21 -12.43
N ARG A 70 -19.02 -12.43 -12.00
CA ARG A 70 -17.93 -12.63 -11.04
C ARG A 70 -16.58 -12.23 -11.62
N GLY A 71 -16.31 -12.57 -12.89
CA GLY A 71 -15.12 -12.11 -13.61
C GLY A 71 -15.05 -10.58 -13.66
N MET A 72 -16.16 -9.92 -14.03
CA MET A 72 -16.26 -8.46 -14.06
C MET A 72 -16.00 -7.82 -12.68
N LEU A 73 -16.48 -8.42 -11.59
CA LEU A 73 -16.21 -7.95 -10.23
C LEU A 73 -14.72 -8.08 -9.85
N GLY A 74 -14.07 -9.18 -10.25
CA GLY A 74 -12.64 -9.40 -10.06
C GLY A 74 -11.78 -8.38 -10.80
N ASP A 75 -12.22 -7.97 -12.00
CA ASP A 75 -11.58 -6.95 -12.83
C ASP A 75 -11.94 -5.50 -12.43
N HIS A 76 -12.69 -5.31 -11.35
CA HIS A 76 -13.21 -4.01 -10.91
C HIS A 76 -14.09 -3.27 -11.95
N ALA A 77 -14.71 -4.01 -12.88
CA ALA A 77 -15.62 -3.49 -13.91
C ALA A 77 -17.06 -3.37 -13.39
N PHE A 78 -17.26 -2.65 -12.28
CA PHE A 78 -18.53 -2.61 -11.53
C PHE A 78 -19.69 -2.04 -12.36
N ALA A 79 -19.45 -1.03 -13.20
CA ALA A 79 -20.48 -0.50 -14.07
C ALA A 79 -20.99 -1.54 -15.08
N ARG A 80 -20.08 -2.37 -15.61
CA ARG A 80 -20.42 -3.46 -16.54
C ARG A 80 -21.17 -4.58 -15.79
N ALA A 81 -20.70 -4.97 -14.61
CA ALA A 81 -21.37 -5.94 -13.76
C ALA A 81 -22.80 -5.52 -13.40
N ALA A 82 -23.00 -4.27 -12.98
CA ALA A 82 -24.32 -3.73 -12.65
C ALA A 82 -25.26 -3.75 -13.87
N ARG A 83 -24.79 -3.33 -15.05
CA ARG A 83 -25.57 -3.42 -16.30
C ARG A 83 -25.94 -4.85 -16.65
N ALA A 84 -24.98 -5.77 -16.62
CA ALA A 84 -25.21 -7.17 -16.91
C ALA A 84 -26.32 -7.74 -16.03
N THR A 85 -26.33 -7.39 -14.74
CA THR A 85 -27.37 -7.86 -13.81
C THR A 85 -28.73 -7.19 -13.95
N VAL A 86 -28.82 -5.93 -14.36
CA VAL A 86 -30.10 -5.18 -14.40
C VAL A 86 -30.73 -5.16 -15.78
N VAL A 87 -29.92 -5.11 -16.83
CA VAL A 87 -30.37 -4.98 -18.22
C VAL A 87 -30.26 -6.31 -18.94
N GLU A 88 -29.06 -6.88 -19.05
CA GLU A 88 -28.82 -8.08 -19.85
C GLU A 88 -29.55 -9.30 -19.25
N ALA A 89 -29.46 -9.52 -17.94
CA ALA A 89 -30.17 -10.59 -17.26
C ALA A 89 -31.71 -10.50 -17.46
N ALA A 90 -32.26 -9.28 -17.39
CA ALA A 90 -33.69 -9.06 -17.53
C ALA A 90 -34.16 -9.27 -18.97
N ALA A 91 -33.40 -8.77 -19.96
CA ALA A 91 -33.67 -8.98 -21.38
C ALA A 91 -33.59 -10.47 -21.74
N LEU A 92 -32.53 -11.15 -21.29
CA LEU A 92 -32.31 -12.57 -21.55
C LEU A 92 -33.39 -13.45 -20.92
N GLN A 93 -33.78 -13.16 -19.67
CA GLN A 93 -34.90 -13.87 -19.03
C GLN A 93 -36.20 -13.68 -19.81
N GLN A 94 -36.48 -12.45 -20.28
CA GLN A 94 -37.67 -12.15 -21.06
C GLN A 94 -37.67 -12.89 -22.41
N GLU A 95 -36.52 -12.99 -23.08
CA GLU A 95 -36.36 -13.75 -24.32
C GLU A 95 -36.57 -15.25 -24.11
N VAL A 96 -35.96 -15.83 -23.07
CA VAL A 96 -36.14 -17.23 -22.71
C VAL A 96 -37.60 -17.53 -22.37
N ASP A 97 -38.27 -16.67 -21.61
CA ASP A 97 -39.69 -16.84 -21.29
C ASP A 97 -40.59 -16.77 -22.54
N GLN A 98 -40.26 -15.89 -23.50
CA GLN A 98 -40.97 -15.83 -24.79
C GLN A 98 -40.79 -17.11 -25.60
N LEU A 99 -39.54 -17.60 -25.73
CA LEU A 99 -39.23 -18.83 -26.47
C LEU A 99 -39.88 -20.06 -25.80
N LEU A 100 -39.89 -20.11 -24.47
CA LEU A 100 -40.60 -21.16 -23.71
C LEU A 100 -42.11 -21.14 -23.91
N ASN A 101 -42.73 -19.96 -23.99
CA ASN A 101 -44.16 -19.84 -24.26
C ASN A 101 -44.52 -20.25 -25.70
N CYS A 102 -43.63 -19.97 -26.66
CA CYS A 102 -43.80 -20.42 -28.04
C CYS A 102 -43.72 -21.96 -28.16
N THR A 103 -42.78 -22.59 -27.45
CA THR A 103 -42.59 -24.06 -27.48
C THR A 103 -43.65 -24.81 -26.68
N ALA A 104 -44.11 -24.27 -25.56
CA ALA A 104 -45.15 -24.89 -24.72
C ALA A 104 -46.50 -25.07 -25.44
N SER A 105 -46.78 -24.29 -26.48
CA SER A 105 -48.00 -24.44 -27.28
C SER A 105 -47.93 -25.56 -28.33
N LYS A 106 -46.73 -26.10 -28.61
CA LYS A 106 -46.46 -27.09 -29.66
C LYS A 106 -46.01 -28.46 -29.14
N SER A 107 -45.23 -28.52 -28.05
CA SER A 107 -44.66 -29.79 -27.61
C SER A 107 -45.66 -30.65 -26.84
N SER A 108 -46.04 -31.81 -27.39
CA SER A 108 -46.69 -32.86 -26.60
C SER A 108 -45.66 -33.52 -25.68
N THR A 109 -45.52 -32.99 -24.46
CA THR A 109 -44.80 -33.52 -23.29
C THR A 109 -44.09 -34.87 -23.51
N ALA A 110 -42.87 -34.85 -24.04
CA ALA A 110 -41.97 -35.99 -23.93
C ALA A 110 -41.46 -36.06 -22.47
N PRO A 111 -41.59 -37.21 -21.78
CA PRO A 111 -41.16 -37.34 -20.40
C PRO A 111 -39.63 -37.43 -20.32
N GLY A 112 -38.95 -36.41 -19.79
CA GLY A 112 -37.50 -36.52 -19.58
C GLY A 112 -36.82 -35.35 -18.88
N PHE A 113 -37.08 -34.11 -19.27
CA PHE A 113 -36.32 -32.96 -18.78
C PHE A 113 -37.21 -31.73 -18.55
N ASP A 114 -37.28 -31.24 -17.30
CA ASP A 114 -38.06 -30.06 -16.93
C ASP A 114 -37.25 -28.78 -17.16
N LEU A 115 -37.12 -28.37 -18.42
CA LEU A 115 -36.43 -27.13 -18.80
C LEU A 115 -37.09 -25.90 -18.16
N GLN A 116 -38.41 -25.88 -18.02
CA GLN A 116 -39.12 -24.80 -17.32
C GLN A 116 -38.73 -24.74 -15.84
N GLY A 117 -38.63 -25.89 -15.18
CA GLY A 117 -38.15 -26.00 -13.80
C GLY A 117 -36.75 -25.44 -13.65
N LEU A 118 -35.84 -25.77 -14.58
CA LEU A 118 -34.48 -25.22 -14.59
C LEU A 118 -34.49 -23.70 -14.79
N VAL A 119 -35.19 -23.18 -15.80
CA VAL A 119 -35.23 -21.74 -16.07
C VAL A 119 -35.84 -20.98 -14.89
N ARG A 120 -36.88 -21.52 -14.23
CA ARG A 120 -37.44 -20.93 -13.00
C ARG A 120 -36.45 -20.97 -11.83
N GLN A 121 -35.73 -22.08 -11.68
CA GLN A 121 -34.68 -22.19 -10.66
C GLN A 121 -33.58 -21.17 -10.91
N GLN A 122 -33.15 -21.02 -12.15
CA GLN A 122 -32.14 -20.04 -12.56
C GLN A 122 -32.65 -18.61 -12.36
N ALA A 123 -33.86 -18.28 -12.80
CA ALA A 123 -34.50 -16.98 -12.56
C ALA A 123 -34.50 -16.61 -11.06
N SER A 124 -34.65 -17.60 -10.17
CA SER A 124 -34.54 -17.38 -8.72
C SER A 124 -33.12 -17.02 -8.26
N ALA A 125 -32.08 -17.60 -8.88
CA ALA A 125 -30.69 -17.23 -8.64
C ALA A 125 -30.37 -15.83 -9.19
N PHE A 126 -30.92 -15.46 -10.36
CA PHE A 126 -30.76 -14.13 -10.96
C PHE A 126 -31.32 -13.01 -10.07
N ARG A 127 -32.41 -13.27 -9.34
CA ARG A 127 -32.94 -12.30 -8.36
C ARG A 127 -31.94 -11.95 -7.25
N GLY A 128 -30.97 -12.82 -6.98
CA GLY A 128 -29.91 -12.60 -6.00
C GLY A 128 -28.70 -11.83 -6.54
N LEU A 129 -28.46 -11.82 -7.86
CA LEU A 129 -27.27 -11.22 -8.46
C LEU A 129 -27.07 -9.74 -8.16
N PRO A 130 -28.10 -8.86 -8.22
CA PRO A 130 -27.94 -7.46 -7.85
C PRO A 130 -27.37 -7.29 -6.43
N ARG A 131 -27.81 -8.11 -5.48
CA ARG A 131 -27.31 -8.09 -4.10
C ARG A 131 -25.88 -8.63 -4.01
N GLN A 132 -25.52 -9.63 -4.80
CA GLN A 132 -24.16 -10.15 -4.86
C GLN A 132 -23.20 -9.09 -5.43
N VAL A 133 -23.58 -8.42 -6.51
CA VAL A 133 -22.79 -7.31 -7.09
C VAL A 133 -22.69 -6.14 -6.11
N ALA A 134 -23.79 -5.77 -5.45
CA ALA A 134 -23.77 -4.74 -4.41
C ALA A 134 -22.83 -5.11 -3.25
N SER A 135 -22.84 -6.37 -2.80
CA SER A 135 -21.88 -6.87 -1.78
C SER A 135 -20.44 -6.79 -2.29
N GLY A 136 -20.19 -7.25 -3.52
CA GLY A 136 -18.86 -7.18 -4.14
C GLY A 136 -18.33 -5.74 -4.27
N CYS A 137 -19.22 -4.76 -4.49
CA CYS A 137 -18.84 -3.34 -4.46
C CYS A 137 -18.37 -2.89 -3.06
N ILE A 138 -18.98 -3.36 -1.98
CA ILE A 138 -18.54 -3.08 -0.61
C ILE A 138 -17.19 -3.75 -0.33
N ASP A 139 -17.03 -5.00 -0.75
CA ASP A 139 -15.78 -5.75 -0.53
C ASP A 139 -14.61 -5.10 -1.29
N ALA A 140 -14.87 -4.57 -2.50
CA ALA A 140 -13.90 -3.83 -3.27
C ALA A 140 -13.42 -2.54 -2.61
N PHE A 141 -14.20 -1.92 -1.70
CA PHE A 141 -13.71 -0.81 -0.89
C PHE A 141 -12.55 -1.22 0.03
N GLY A 142 -12.38 -2.51 0.31
CA GLY A 142 -11.23 -3.08 0.99
C GLY A 142 -10.02 -3.37 0.10
N ALA A 143 -10.02 -3.03 -1.19
CA ALA A 143 -8.87 -3.23 -2.07
C ALA A 143 -7.87 -2.05 -1.93
N ALA A 144 -6.59 -2.34 -1.72
CA ALA A 144 -5.56 -1.29 -1.59
C ALA A 144 -5.38 -0.48 -2.88
N ALA A 145 -5.32 -1.18 -4.01
CA ALA A 145 -5.13 -0.62 -5.36
C ALA A 145 -6.42 -0.12 -6.03
N LEU A 146 -7.47 0.16 -5.25
CA LEU A 146 -8.73 0.68 -5.79
C LEU A 146 -8.49 2.02 -6.51
N THR A 147 -8.72 2.04 -7.82
CA THR A 147 -8.58 3.23 -8.66
C THR A 147 -9.73 4.20 -8.40
N PRO A 148 -9.59 5.51 -8.70
CA PRO A 148 -10.70 6.45 -8.59
C PRO A 148 -11.92 6.02 -9.38
N ALA A 149 -11.69 5.59 -10.63
CA ALA A 149 -12.74 5.07 -11.50
C ALA A 149 -13.44 3.86 -10.87
N GLY A 150 -12.69 2.88 -10.36
CA GLY A 150 -13.25 1.69 -9.72
C GLY A 150 -14.04 2.02 -8.46
N ALA A 151 -13.54 2.93 -7.61
CA ALA A 151 -14.25 3.37 -6.40
C ALA A 151 -15.58 4.05 -6.75
N ALA A 152 -15.57 4.92 -7.74
CA ALA A 152 -16.77 5.62 -8.19
C ALA A 152 -17.78 4.67 -8.82
N GLU A 153 -17.33 3.77 -9.70
CA GLU A 153 -18.19 2.76 -10.29
C GLU A 153 -18.80 1.85 -9.23
N ALA A 154 -18.00 1.34 -8.27
CA ALA A 154 -18.51 0.54 -7.16
C ALA A 154 -19.53 1.30 -6.32
N PHE A 155 -19.29 2.59 -6.06
CA PHE A 155 -20.21 3.43 -5.29
C PHE A 155 -21.55 3.62 -6.00
N VAL A 156 -21.55 4.02 -7.28
CA VAL A 156 -22.80 4.22 -8.03
C VAL A 156 -23.50 2.89 -8.33
N ALA A 157 -22.75 1.83 -8.67
CA ALA A 157 -23.31 0.50 -8.86
C ALA A 157 -24.04 0.01 -7.60
N HIS A 158 -23.45 0.21 -6.42
CA HIS A 158 -24.10 -0.17 -5.17
C HIS A 158 -25.41 0.60 -4.93
N LEU A 159 -25.40 1.93 -5.11
CA LEU A 159 -26.61 2.75 -4.99
C LEU A 159 -27.70 2.37 -6.00
N LEU A 160 -27.31 1.86 -7.16
CA LEU A 160 -28.23 1.44 -8.21
C LEU A 160 -28.87 0.07 -7.94
N LEU A 161 -28.13 -0.81 -7.30
CA LEU A 161 -28.53 -2.20 -7.06
C LEU A 161 -29.20 -2.41 -5.69
N ASP A 162 -28.89 -1.56 -4.70
CA ASP A 162 -29.54 -1.56 -3.39
C ASP A 162 -30.44 -0.32 -3.23
N GLU A 163 -31.74 -0.49 -3.48
CA GLU A 163 -32.74 0.58 -3.35
C GLU A 163 -32.85 1.15 -1.93
N GLY A 164 -32.38 0.43 -0.92
CA GLY A 164 -32.34 0.89 0.47
C GLY A 164 -31.08 1.69 0.82
N ALA A 165 -30.07 1.69 -0.05
CA ALA A 165 -28.79 2.32 0.23
C ALA A 165 -28.90 3.85 0.23
N ARG A 166 -28.40 4.47 1.29
CA ARG A 166 -28.27 5.93 1.39
C ARG A 166 -26.82 6.34 1.09
N PRO A 167 -26.56 7.38 0.28
CA PRO A 167 -25.21 7.81 -0.06
C PRO A 167 -24.30 8.04 1.15
N GLY A 168 -24.78 8.73 2.20
CA GLY A 168 -24.00 8.97 3.42
C GLY A 168 -23.65 7.70 4.20
N GLN A 169 -24.56 6.71 4.24
CA GLN A 169 -24.29 5.41 4.88
C GLN A 169 -23.27 4.60 4.08
N LEU A 170 -23.38 4.62 2.75
CA LEU A 170 -22.44 3.93 1.86
C LEU A 170 -21.04 4.56 1.96
N LEU A 171 -20.96 5.89 2.02
CA LEU A 171 -19.70 6.60 2.27
C LEU A 171 -19.10 6.22 3.64
N GLY A 172 -19.94 6.11 4.67
CA GLY A 172 -19.53 5.57 5.98
C GLY A 172 -18.91 4.18 5.87
N ARG A 173 -19.54 3.26 5.14
CA ARG A 173 -19.01 1.91 4.88
C ARG A 173 -17.70 1.96 4.10
N PHE A 174 -17.58 2.84 3.09
CA PHE A 174 -16.35 3.04 2.33
C PHE A 174 -15.18 3.43 3.24
N VAL A 175 -15.34 4.50 4.02
CA VAL A 175 -14.28 5.00 4.93
C VAL A 175 -13.95 3.95 5.99
N GLN A 176 -14.95 3.27 6.55
CA GLN A 176 -14.75 2.22 7.54
C GLN A 176 -13.96 1.03 6.97
N ARG A 177 -14.35 0.51 5.80
CA ARG A 177 -13.64 -0.61 5.15
C ARG A 177 -12.20 -0.26 4.81
N ARG A 178 -11.95 0.95 4.34
CA ARG A 178 -10.59 1.42 4.08
C ARG A 178 -9.76 1.60 5.34
N ALA A 179 -10.39 2.02 6.45
CA ALA A 179 -9.72 2.09 7.75
C ALA A 179 -9.40 0.70 8.31
N GLU A 180 -10.29 -0.28 8.13
CA GLU A 180 -10.05 -1.70 8.43
C GLU A 180 -8.89 -2.24 7.60
N LEU A 181 -8.91 -2.04 6.28
CA LEU A 181 -7.79 -2.40 5.41
C LEU A 181 -6.47 -1.79 5.87
N LEU A 182 -6.44 -0.51 6.20
CA LEU A 182 -5.22 0.15 6.66
C LEU A 182 -4.71 -0.45 7.97
N ARG A 183 -5.61 -0.80 8.90
CA ARG A 183 -5.27 -1.54 10.12
C ARG A 183 -4.74 -2.93 9.80
N ASP A 184 -5.41 -3.70 8.94
CA ASP A 184 -5.01 -5.05 8.58
C ASP A 184 -3.65 -5.07 7.87
N ILE A 185 -3.40 -4.11 6.97
CA ILE A 185 -2.09 -3.93 6.36
C ILE A 185 -1.07 -3.60 7.44
N LEU A 186 -1.32 -2.66 8.36
CA LEU A 186 -0.31 -2.20 9.32
C LEU A 186 -0.12 -3.06 10.56
N ASP A 187 -1.09 -3.90 10.90
CA ASP A 187 -1.05 -4.81 12.06
C ASP A 187 -0.87 -6.29 11.64
N GLY A 188 -1.07 -6.61 10.35
CA GLY A 188 -0.91 -7.97 9.82
C GLY A 188 0.51 -8.54 9.94
N THR A 189 0.64 -9.85 9.95
CA THR A 189 1.95 -10.50 9.91
C THR A 189 2.55 -10.44 8.50
N ALA A 190 3.87 -10.30 8.38
CA ALA A 190 4.57 -10.25 7.09
C ALA A 190 4.27 -11.45 6.16
N ALA A 191 3.83 -12.59 6.70
CA ALA A 191 3.41 -13.78 5.96
C ALA A 191 2.24 -13.54 4.99
N ALA A 192 1.44 -12.47 5.17
CA ALA A 192 0.35 -12.14 4.23
C ALA A 192 0.87 -11.57 2.90
N PHE A 193 2.13 -11.11 2.86
CA PHE A 193 2.75 -10.45 1.70
C PHE A 193 3.95 -11.25 1.15
N SER A 194 4.11 -12.52 1.53
CA SER A 194 5.33 -13.31 1.35
C SER A 194 5.52 -13.92 -0.06
N GLY A 195 5.18 -13.19 -1.12
CA GLY A 195 5.46 -13.58 -2.50
C GLY A 195 6.87 -13.18 -3.00
N GLY A 196 7.66 -12.45 -2.20
CA GLY A 196 8.98 -11.93 -2.56
C GLY A 196 9.95 -11.88 -1.37
N GLY A 197 11.14 -11.30 -1.56
CA GLY A 197 12.14 -11.17 -0.50
C GLY A 197 11.63 -10.39 0.72
N MET A 198 12.32 -10.49 1.87
CA MET A 198 11.91 -9.80 3.11
C MET A 198 11.78 -8.27 2.94
N LEU A 199 12.65 -7.66 2.12
CA LEU A 199 12.56 -6.24 1.77
C LEU A 199 11.32 -5.97 0.91
N ASP A 200 11.05 -6.81 -0.09
CA ASP A 200 9.89 -6.69 -0.98
C ASP A 200 8.57 -6.72 -0.20
N GLY A 201 8.43 -7.63 0.76
CA GLY A 201 7.22 -7.73 1.58
C GLY A 201 6.96 -6.48 2.42
N SER A 202 8.00 -5.94 3.08
CA SER A 202 7.86 -4.71 3.88
C SER A 202 7.59 -3.47 3.02
N ALA A 203 8.23 -3.39 1.85
CA ALA A 203 8.04 -2.29 0.91
C ALA A 203 6.64 -2.30 0.31
N GLN A 204 6.17 -3.46 -0.17
CA GLN A 204 4.81 -3.62 -0.69
C GLN A 204 3.75 -3.27 0.35
N ARG A 205 3.96 -3.69 1.60
CA ARG A 205 3.08 -3.37 2.73
C ARG A 205 3.03 -1.87 3.01
N LEU A 206 4.18 -1.19 3.03
CA LEU A 206 4.26 0.27 3.17
C LEU A 206 3.54 1.00 2.03
N ILE A 207 3.78 0.57 0.78
CA ILE A 207 3.14 1.14 -0.41
C ILE A 207 1.62 0.94 -0.34
N ALA A 208 1.16 -0.27 -0.03
CA ALA A 208 -0.26 -0.58 0.09
C ALA A 208 -0.93 0.26 1.18
N ALA A 209 -0.30 0.42 2.35
CA ALA A 209 -0.80 1.26 3.43
C ALA A 209 -0.84 2.74 3.05
N ALA A 210 0.18 3.26 2.35
CA ALA A 210 0.19 4.63 1.87
C ALA A 210 -0.92 4.89 0.82
N MET A 211 -1.07 3.99 -0.15
CA MET A 211 -2.16 4.04 -1.13
C MET A 211 -3.53 3.93 -0.45
N ALA A 212 -3.65 3.06 0.56
CA ALA A 212 -4.85 2.93 1.37
C ALA A 212 -5.20 4.26 2.05
N PHE A 213 -4.23 4.86 2.75
CA PHE A 213 -4.39 6.12 3.46
C PHE A 213 -4.75 7.29 2.53
N GLU A 214 -3.90 7.59 1.54
CA GLU A 214 -4.10 8.73 0.64
C GLU A 214 -5.35 8.57 -0.22
N GLY A 215 -5.56 7.36 -0.75
CA GLY A 215 -6.75 7.04 -1.53
C GLY A 215 -8.03 7.19 -0.71
N THR A 216 -8.02 6.89 0.59
CA THR A 216 -9.24 7.06 1.41
C THR A 216 -9.63 8.52 1.50
N ILE A 217 -8.67 9.41 1.76
CA ILE A 217 -8.90 10.84 1.91
C ILE A 217 -9.33 11.44 0.57
N VAL A 218 -8.56 11.19 -0.49
CA VAL A 218 -8.80 11.80 -1.81
C VAL A 218 -10.06 11.26 -2.47
N LEU A 219 -10.29 9.94 -2.44
CA LEU A 219 -11.48 9.34 -3.04
C LEU A 219 -12.74 9.70 -2.27
N ALA A 220 -12.74 9.62 -0.94
CA ALA A 220 -13.94 9.98 -0.18
C ALA A 220 -14.31 11.46 -0.37
N SER A 221 -13.31 12.34 -0.41
CA SER A 221 -13.52 13.75 -0.74
C SER A 221 -14.01 13.94 -2.18
N GLY A 222 -13.46 13.21 -3.15
CA GLY A 222 -13.90 13.24 -4.54
C GLY A 222 -15.33 12.70 -4.76
N LEU A 223 -15.75 11.70 -3.98
CA LEU A 223 -17.12 11.19 -3.98
C LEU A 223 -18.10 12.18 -3.33
N SER A 224 -17.60 13.09 -2.48
CA SER A 224 -18.40 14.02 -1.69
C SER A 224 -18.34 15.47 -2.16
N SER A 225 -17.41 15.80 -3.06
CA SER A 225 -17.19 17.17 -3.54
C SER A 225 -18.35 17.61 -4.43
N SER A 226 -19.04 18.68 -4.05
CA SER A 226 -20.02 19.29 -4.93
C SER A 226 -19.33 19.91 -6.14
N GLY A 227 -19.78 19.57 -7.34
CA GLY A 227 -19.36 20.26 -8.55
C GLY A 227 -19.83 21.73 -8.55
N PRO A 228 -19.26 22.57 -9.43
CA PRO A 228 -19.71 23.95 -9.59
C PRO A 228 -21.22 24.00 -9.84
N GLY A 229 -21.92 24.85 -9.09
CA GLY A 229 -23.39 24.97 -9.17
C GLY A 229 -24.16 23.83 -8.49
N GLY A 230 -23.53 23.03 -7.62
CA GLY A 230 -24.18 21.90 -6.96
C GLY A 230 -24.30 20.65 -7.84
N ALA A 231 -23.52 20.58 -8.92
CA ALA A 231 -23.48 19.43 -9.79
C ALA A 231 -22.94 18.18 -9.07
N VAL A 232 -23.30 17.00 -9.60
CA VAL A 232 -22.73 15.71 -9.16
C VAL A 232 -21.20 15.77 -9.31
N PRO A 233 -20.43 15.21 -8.36
CA PRO A 233 -18.99 15.15 -8.49
C PRO A 233 -18.56 14.57 -9.86
N PRO A 234 -17.56 15.15 -10.55
CA PRO A 234 -17.15 14.70 -11.89
C PRO A 234 -16.86 13.21 -11.97
N LEU A 235 -16.25 12.67 -10.91
CA LEU A 235 -15.93 11.26 -10.78
C LEU A 235 -17.20 10.37 -10.79
N LEU A 236 -18.24 10.77 -10.06
CA LEU A 236 -19.53 10.06 -10.05
C LEU A 236 -20.27 10.26 -11.38
N ALA A 237 -20.21 11.45 -11.97
CA ALA A 237 -20.82 11.72 -13.27
C ALA A 237 -20.23 10.82 -14.37
N ALA A 238 -18.90 10.63 -14.39
CA ALA A 238 -18.25 9.71 -15.32
C ALA A 238 -18.63 8.24 -15.09
N ALA A 239 -18.82 7.81 -13.83
CA ALA A 239 -19.31 6.47 -13.50
C ALA A 239 -20.76 6.27 -13.97
N MET A 240 -21.63 7.26 -13.78
CA MET A 240 -23.02 7.25 -14.26
C MET A 240 -23.09 7.19 -15.79
N GLN A 241 -22.30 8.03 -16.48
CA GLN A 241 -22.22 8.01 -17.94
C GLN A 241 -21.77 6.65 -18.46
N ARG A 242 -20.78 6.02 -17.81
CA ARG A 242 -20.37 4.66 -18.17
C ARG A 242 -21.51 3.68 -17.99
N MET A 243 -22.31 3.78 -16.93
CA MET A 243 -23.50 2.94 -16.74
C MET A 243 -24.57 3.15 -17.82
N ASP A 244 -24.74 4.35 -18.34
CA ASP A 244 -25.71 4.65 -19.41
C ASP A 244 -25.21 4.31 -20.83
N ALA A 245 -23.91 4.46 -21.10
CA ALA A 245 -23.33 4.37 -22.45
C ALA A 245 -23.48 2.99 -23.12
N GLY A 246 -23.64 1.92 -22.33
CA GLY A 246 -23.79 0.55 -22.86
C GLY A 246 -25.12 0.29 -23.58
N GLY A 247 -26.16 1.10 -23.36
CA GLY A 247 -27.49 0.85 -23.93
C GLY A 247 -27.72 1.35 -25.36
N VAL A 248 -26.81 2.19 -25.88
CA VAL A 248 -26.99 2.83 -27.19
C VAL A 248 -26.44 1.99 -28.34
N GLN A 249 -25.51 1.07 -28.05
CA GLN A 249 -24.66 0.56 -29.12
C GLN A 249 -25.29 -0.56 -29.97
N GLU A 250 -26.26 -1.36 -29.48
CA GLU A 250 -26.85 -2.44 -30.31
C GLU A 250 -28.29 -2.81 -29.88
N GLY A 251 -29.31 -2.05 -30.29
CA GLY A 251 -30.71 -2.53 -30.33
C GLY A 251 -31.42 -2.83 -28.98
N LEU A 252 -30.72 -2.84 -27.84
CA LEU A 252 -31.23 -3.15 -26.50
C LEU A 252 -32.01 -1.99 -25.85
N GLY A 253 -32.75 -1.21 -26.65
CA GLY A 253 -33.62 -0.09 -26.20
C GLY A 253 -34.85 -0.52 -25.40
N GLY A 254 -34.74 -1.59 -24.62
CA GLY A 254 -35.84 -2.19 -23.87
C GLY A 254 -36.22 -1.42 -22.59
N PRO A 255 -37.34 -1.83 -21.95
CA PRO A 255 -37.84 -1.20 -20.73
C PRO A 255 -36.85 -1.25 -19.56
N ALA A 256 -35.99 -2.27 -19.50
CA ALA A 256 -34.95 -2.40 -18.48
C ALA A 256 -33.89 -1.28 -18.58
N ALA A 257 -33.44 -0.95 -19.79
CA ALA A 257 -32.49 0.14 -20.03
C ALA A 257 -33.09 1.52 -19.68
N ALA A 258 -34.36 1.74 -20.02
CA ALA A 258 -35.07 2.96 -19.62
C ALA A 258 -35.23 3.08 -18.09
N SER A 259 -35.51 1.95 -17.41
CA SER A 259 -35.56 1.89 -15.96
C SER A 259 -34.19 2.18 -15.32
N LEU A 260 -33.11 1.64 -15.88
CA LEU A 260 -31.75 1.91 -15.43
C LEU A 260 -31.43 3.41 -15.50
N ARG A 261 -31.67 4.05 -16.66
CA ARG A 261 -31.43 5.47 -16.86
C ARG A 261 -32.20 6.33 -15.85
N ARG A 262 -33.48 6.02 -15.62
CA ARG A 262 -34.30 6.71 -14.60
C ARG A 262 -33.70 6.56 -13.19
N ARG A 263 -33.18 5.38 -12.84
CA ARG A 263 -32.50 5.17 -11.55
C ARG A 263 -31.21 5.99 -11.45
N VAL A 264 -30.40 6.02 -12.50
CA VAL A 264 -29.19 6.85 -12.57
C VAL A 264 -29.53 8.34 -12.36
N GLU A 265 -30.57 8.85 -13.03
CA GLU A 265 -31.06 10.23 -12.87
C GLU A 265 -31.53 10.52 -11.43
N MET A 266 -32.25 9.58 -10.79
CA MET A 266 -32.67 9.72 -9.40
C MET A 266 -31.47 9.75 -8.44
N ILE A 267 -30.45 8.91 -8.66
CA ILE A 267 -29.22 8.92 -7.88
C ILE A 267 -28.48 10.24 -8.06
N ALA A 268 -28.34 10.72 -9.31
CA ALA A 268 -27.73 12.01 -9.62
C ALA A 268 -28.44 13.16 -8.88
N ALA A 269 -29.77 13.19 -8.92
CA ALA A 269 -30.57 14.18 -8.19
C ALA A 269 -30.37 14.08 -6.67
N SER A 270 -30.30 12.86 -6.12
CA SER A 270 -30.07 12.65 -4.68
C SER A 270 -28.69 13.14 -4.21
N LEU A 271 -27.67 13.03 -5.06
CA LEU A 271 -26.30 13.47 -4.78
C LEU A 271 -26.13 14.98 -4.98
N ALA A 272 -26.86 15.57 -5.93
CA ALA A 272 -26.83 17.00 -6.20
C ALA A 272 -27.65 17.83 -5.19
N SER A 273 -28.67 17.23 -4.55
CA SER A 273 -29.54 17.94 -3.62
C SER A 273 -28.81 18.26 -2.30
N PRO A 274 -28.63 19.56 -1.95
CA PRO A 274 -28.16 19.93 -0.62
C PRO A 274 -29.28 19.60 0.37
N GLY A 275 -29.16 18.47 1.06
CA GLY A 275 -30.22 17.91 1.90
C GLY A 275 -30.78 18.90 2.91
N VAL A 276 -32.06 19.24 2.77
CA VAL A 276 -32.85 19.92 3.81
C VAL A 276 -33.26 18.84 4.83
N GLY A 277 -32.42 18.60 5.83
CA GLY A 277 -32.76 17.76 6.99
C GLY A 277 -32.06 16.39 7.08
N SER A 278 -31.45 15.87 6.00
CA SER A 278 -30.45 14.80 6.07
C SER A 278 -29.08 15.42 5.84
N GLY A 279 -28.12 15.19 6.74
CA GLY A 279 -26.77 15.77 6.65
C GLY A 279 -26.20 15.68 5.23
N SER A 280 -25.54 16.73 4.78
CA SER A 280 -24.87 16.71 3.49
C SER A 280 -23.79 15.62 3.48
N LEU A 281 -23.53 15.03 2.32
CA LEU A 281 -22.48 14.01 2.15
C LEU A 281 -21.12 14.51 2.66
N ALA A 282 -20.81 15.80 2.44
CA ALA A 282 -19.64 16.47 2.98
C ALA A 282 -19.66 16.59 4.52
N GLY A 283 -20.83 16.78 5.14
CA GLY A 283 -20.97 16.80 6.59
C GLY A 283 -20.74 15.42 7.22
N ASP A 284 -21.27 14.36 6.60
CA ASP A 284 -20.99 12.98 7.00
C ASP A 284 -19.51 12.64 6.81
N LEU A 285 -18.92 13.04 5.68
CA LEU A 285 -17.49 12.88 5.41
C LEU A 285 -16.65 13.57 6.49
N SER A 286 -16.93 14.83 6.80
CA SER A 286 -16.21 15.60 7.82
C SER A 286 -16.18 14.91 9.18
N ARG A 287 -17.32 14.35 9.60
CA ARG A 287 -17.43 13.59 10.85
C ARG A 287 -16.57 12.32 10.82
N LEU A 288 -16.67 11.54 9.74
CA LEU A 288 -15.92 10.30 9.57
C LEU A 288 -14.41 10.57 9.46
N GLY A 289 -14.04 11.57 8.67
CA GLY A 289 -12.66 11.91 8.40
C GLY A 289 -11.96 12.56 9.59
N THR A 290 -12.66 13.36 10.40
CA THR A 290 -12.11 13.85 11.68
C THR A 290 -11.79 12.71 12.64
N SER A 291 -12.66 11.69 12.72
CA SER A 291 -12.41 10.48 13.51
C SER A 291 -11.22 9.70 12.96
N LEU A 292 -11.17 9.49 11.64
CA LEU A 292 -10.07 8.78 11.00
C LEU A 292 -8.75 9.51 11.24
N VAL A 293 -8.66 10.80 10.91
CA VAL A 293 -7.43 11.59 11.10
C VAL A 293 -7.01 11.61 12.57
N HIS A 294 -7.94 11.65 13.53
CA HIS A 294 -7.59 11.54 14.94
C HIS A 294 -6.92 10.21 15.28
N ASP A 295 -7.41 9.09 14.74
CA ASP A 295 -6.84 7.76 15.00
C ASP A 295 -5.44 7.58 14.39
N TRP A 296 -5.12 8.32 13.31
CA TRP A 296 -3.88 8.13 12.53
C TRP A 296 -2.87 9.27 12.67
N ALA A 297 -3.26 10.44 13.18
CA ALA A 297 -2.37 11.57 13.36
C ALA A 297 -1.15 11.19 14.24
N PRO A 298 0.01 11.83 14.02
CA PRO A 298 1.07 11.83 15.01
C PRO A 298 0.49 12.47 16.27
N GLU A 299 0.31 11.68 17.32
CA GLU A 299 -0.04 12.25 18.62
C GLU A 299 1.06 13.25 18.98
N ASP A 300 0.66 14.45 19.38
CA ASP A 300 1.57 15.35 20.09
C ASP A 300 2.25 14.54 21.18
N ALA A 301 3.58 14.67 21.30
CA ALA A 301 4.49 13.73 21.96
C ALA A 301 4.16 13.33 23.42
N ALA A 302 3.09 13.87 24.01
CA ALA A 302 2.63 13.63 25.37
C ALA A 302 1.76 12.37 25.55
N SER A 303 1.02 11.87 24.55
CA SER A 303 -0.01 10.83 24.80
C SER A 303 0.40 9.38 24.52
N GLY A 304 1.58 9.11 23.95
CA GLY A 304 2.21 7.79 23.95
C GLY A 304 1.37 6.64 23.33
N SER A 305 0.31 6.93 22.58
CA SER A 305 -0.54 5.89 22.02
C SER A 305 0.17 5.17 20.89
N SER A 306 0.21 3.85 20.98
CA SER A 306 0.76 2.95 19.97
C SER A 306 0.00 2.95 18.63
N ARG A 307 -0.96 3.87 18.43
CA ARG A 307 -1.86 3.91 17.28
C ARG A 307 -1.39 4.79 16.13
N SER A 308 -0.42 5.69 16.35
CA SER A 308 0.02 6.63 15.31
C SER A 308 0.53 5.93 14.04
N LEU A 309 0.08 6.41 12.87
CA LEU A 309 0.52 5.93 11.56
C LEU A 309 2.04 6.03 11.40
N ALA A 310 2.64 7.14 11.85
CA ALA A 310 4.08 7.35 11.78
C ALA A 310 4.87 6.31 12.58
N LEU A 311 4.40 5.94 13.77
CA LEU A 311 5.04 4.89 14.57
C LEU A 311 4.95 3.52 13.91
N ARG A 312 3.81 3.19 13.29
CA ARG A 312 3.63 1.92 12.57
C ARG A 312 4.51 1.87 11.31
N PHE A 313 4.54 2.94 10.52
CA PHE A 313 5.47 3.04 9.38
C PHE A 313 6.92 2.93 9.83
N ARG A 314 7.31 3.62 10.90
CA ARG A 314 8.65 3.50 11.47
C ARG A 314 8.99 2.06 11.86
N ARG A 315 8.08 1.31 12.48
CA ARG A 315 8.31 -0.12 12.78
C ARG A 315 8.55 -0.95 11.53
N LEU A 316 7.78 -0.71 10.46
CA LEU A 316 7.97 -1.41 9.18
C LEU A 316 9.29 -1.03 8.50
N VAL A 317 9.67 0.25 8.55
CA VAL A 317 10.95 0.78 8.05
C VAL A 317 12.13 0.29 8.89
N ALA A 318 11.94 0.02 10.18
CA ALA A 318 12.95 -0.59 11.03
C ALA A 318 13.00 -2.13 10.93
N GLY A 319 12.05 -2.77 10.22
CA GLY A 319 11.98 -4.24 10.08
C GLY A 319 11.44 -4.98 11.32
N GLY A 320 10.67 -4.29 12.17
CA GLY A 320 10.44 -4.66 13.57
C GLY A 320 9.40 -5.74 13.91
N ASP A 321 8.91 -6.56 12.97
CA ASP A 321 7.83 -7.52 13.28
C ASP A 321 8.30 -8.96 13.57
N SER A 322 9.57 -9.33 13.32
CA SER A 322 9.95 -10.76 13.29
C SER A 322 11.16 -11.22 14.11
N CYS A 323 11.83 -10.36 14.89
CA CYS A 323 12.90 -10.85 15.77
C CYS A 323 12.42 -10.96 17.23
N PRO A 324 11.99 -12.15 17.71
CA PRO A 324 11.88 -12.39 19.14
C PRO A 324 13.26 -12.09 19.75
N LYS A 325 13.27 -11.24 20.79
CA LYS A 325 14.43 -10.66 21.49
C LYS A 325 15.40 -11.68 22.14
N GLY A 326 15.48 -12.92 21.67
CA GLY A 326 16.10 -14.05 22.37
C GLY A 326 17.36 -14.65 21.73
N GLY A 327 17.85 -14.16 20.60
CA GLY A 327 19.04 -14.73 19.95
C GLY A 327 20.04 -13.65 19.55
N ALA A 328 21.22 -13.64 20.18
CA ALA A 328 22.36 -12.78 19.88
C ALA A 328 23.03 -13.09 18.52
N SER A 329 22.27 -13.60 17.54
CA SER A 329 22.75 -13.83 16.19
C SER A 329 22.62 -12.53 15.40
N SER A 330 23.73 -11.79 15.30
CA SER A 330 24.16 -10.98 14.14
C SER A 330 23.08 -10.80 13.06
N GLY A 331 22.04 -10.03 13.37
CA GLY A 331 20.93 -9.77 12.47
C GLY A 331 21.36 -8.63 11.57
N ALA A 332 21.36 -8.86 10.26
CA ALA A 332 21.74 -7.88 9.25
C ALA A 332 21.14 -6.50 9.55
N GLN A 333 21.96 -5.59 10.10
CA GLN A 333 21.58 -4.19 10.27
C GLN A 333 21.17 -3.68 8.89
N ARG A 334 19.99 -3.05 8.79
CA ARG A 334 19.59 -2.38 7.56
C ARG A 334 20.59 -1.27 7.29
N SER A 335 21.19 -1.27 6.10
CA SER A 335 22.10 -0.21 5.68
C SER A 335 21.30 1.01 5.20
N CYS A 336 21.92 2.20 5.21
CA CYS A 336 21.27 3.39 4.66
C CYS A 336 21.03 3.25 3.15
N ALA A 337 21.83 2.45 2.43
CA ALA A 337 21.56 2.07 1.04
C ALA A 337 20.22 1.35 0.86
N GLN A 338 19.91 0.34 1.69
CA GLN A 338 18.63 -0.37 1.64
C GLN A 338 17.44 0.56 1.94
N LEU A 339 17.65 1.51 2.87
CA LEU A 339 16.64 2.52 3.19
C LEU A 339 16.43 3.51 2.03
N GLY A 340 17.50 3.88 1.31
CA GLY A 340 17.45 4.67 0.08
C GLY A 340 16.68 3.97 -1.04
N GLU A 341 16.99 2.70 -1.31
CA GLU A 341 16.26 1.88 -2.29
C GLU A 341 14.77 1.76 -1.94
N LEU A 342 14.45 1.52 -0.67
CA LEU A 342 13.08 1.49 -0.18
C LEU A 342 12.36 2.82 -0.44
N GLN A 343 13.06 3.92 -0.22
CA GLN A 343 12.55 5.27 -0.41
C GLN A 343 12.28 5.57 -1.90
N GLU A 344 13.16 5.16 -2.80
CA GLU A 344 13.00 5.31 -4.25
C GLU A 344 11.78 4.52 -4.76
N LEU A 345 11.73 3.22 -4.44
CA LEU A 345 10.64 2.34 -4.84
C LEU A 345 9.28 2.87 -4.36
N PHE A 346 9.23 3.31 -3.10
CA PHE A 346 8.03 3.88 -2.51
C PHE A 346 7.62 5.17 -3.23
N SER A 347 8.58 6.06 -3.49
CA SER A 347 8.32 7.35 -4.15
C SER A 347 7.78 7.14 -5.57
N GLU A 348 8.38 6.25 -6.35
CA GLU A 348 7.95 5.95 -7.73
C GLU A 348 6.49 5.44 -7.77
N ARG A 349 6.18 4.45 -6.92
CA ARG A 349 4.86 3.82 -6.87
C ARG A 349 3.79 4.77 -6.37
N LEU A 350 4.08 5.53 -5.31
CA LEU A 350 3.12 6.48 -4.76
C LEU A 350 2.90 7.67 -5.69
N LEU A 351 3.93 8.21 -6.36
CA LEU A 351 3.76 9.29 -7.33
C LEU A 351 2.92 8.86 -8.54
N THR A 352 3.07 7.62 -8.99
CA THR A 352 2.21 7.04 -10.03
C THR A 352 0.76 6.95 -9.57
N TYR A 353 0.53 6.50 -8.34
CA TYR A 353 -0.81 6.47 -7.74
C TYR A 353 -1.41 7.87 -7.59
N ARG A 354 -0.65 8.85 -7.10
CA ARG A 354 -1.06 10.25 -6.95
C ARG A 354 -1.48 10.87 -8.27
N ARG A 355 -0.76 10.61 -9.37
CA ARG A 355 -1.19 11.03 -10.71
C ARG A 355 -2.56 10.46 -11.06
N SER A 356 -2.76 9.14 -10.86
CA SER A 356 -4.06 8.51 -11.12
C SER A 356 -5.19 9.11 -10.27
N LEU A 357 -4.91 9.44 -9.00
CA LEU A 357 -5.87 10.11 -8.11
C LEU A 357 -6.20 11.53 -8.59
N ALA A 358 -5.18 12.32 -8.90
CA ALA A 358 -5.35 13.71 -9.34
C ALA A 358 -6.13 13.80 -10.66
N GLU A 359 -5.80 12.95 -11.63
CA GLU A 359 -6.53 12.84 -12.91
C GLU A 359 -7.99 12.42 -12.69
N GLY A 360 -8.25 11.47 -11.79
CA GLY A 360 -9.58 10.92 -11.56
C GLY A 360 -10.54 11.87 -10.84
N VAL A 361 -10.08 12.65 -9.87
CA VAL A 361 -10.97 13.50 -9.06
C VAL A 361 -11.29 14.84 -9.75
N GLY A 362 -10.49 15.27 -10.73
CA GLY A 362 -10.83 16.41 -11.57
C GLY A 362 -10.94 17.74 -10.80
N LEU A 363 -10.17 17.91 -9.72
CA LEU A 363 -10.18 19.10 -8.84
C LEU A 363 -9.64 20.38 -9.51
N GLY A 364 -9.54 20.43 -10.84
CA GLY A 364 -9.11 21.61 -11.60
C GLY A 364 -7.62 21.97 -11.47
N ALA A 365 -6.86 21.26 -10.64
CA ALA A 365 -5.41 21.39 -10.54
C ALA A 365 -4.75 20.61 -11.68
N ALA A 366 -3.66 21.16 -12.22
CA ALA A 366 -2.78 20.38 -13.06
C ALA A 366 -2.31 19.14 -12.26
N PRO A 367 -2.17 17.97 -12.90
CA PRO A 367 -1.74 16.73 -12.21
C PRO A 367 -0.38 16.86 -11.50
N GLU A 368 0.35 17.94 -11.78
CA GLU A 368 1.63 18.30 -11.17
C GLU A 368 1.50 18.94 -9.77
N ASP A 369 0.34 19.53 -9.42
CA ASP A 369 0.14 20.20 -8.12
C ASP A 369 -0.59 19.30 -7.10
N TRP A 370 0.08 18.23 -6.69
CA TRP A 370 -0.43 17.32 -5.65
C TRP A 370 -0.74 18.03 -4.34
N ALA A 371 0.01 19.09 -3.99
CA ALA A 371 -0.20 19.82 -2.74
C ALA A 371 -1.57 20.49 -2.72
N ALA A 372 -2.00 21.10 -3.82
CA ALA A 372 -3.35 21.66 -3.95
C ALA A 372 -4.44 20.58 -3.88
N VAL A 373 -4.27 19.46 -4.59
CA VAL A 373 -5.21 18.32 -4.57
C VAL A 373 -5.37 17.78 -3.15
N TRP A 374 -4.25 17.54 -2.46
CA TRP A 374 -4.22 17.04 -1.10
C TRP A 374 -4.86 18.00 -0.11
N ALA A 375 -4.53 19.30 -0.19
CA ALA A 375 -5.09 20.33 0.69
C ALA A 375 -6.61 20.47 0.49
N ALA A 376 -7.09 20.47 -0.76
CA ALA A 376 -8.52 20.51 -1.07
C ALA A 376 -9.25 19.27 -0.52
N ALA A 377 -8.69 18.08 -0.73
CA ALA A 377 -9.25 16.84 -0.21
C ALA A 377 -9.31 16.84 1.32
N CYS A 378 -8.25 17.27 2.00
CA CYS A 378 -8.20 17.38 3.46
C CYS A 378 -9.19 18.43 4.00
N GLY A 379 -9.39 19.53 3.28
CA GLY A 379 -10.35 20.57 3.66
C GLY A 379 -11.79 20.05 3.72
N LEU A 380 -12.15 19.11 2.84
CA LEU A 380 -13.44 18.41 2.88
C LEU A 380 -13.47 17.27 3.90
N PHE A 381 -12.37 16.53 4.01
CA PHE A 381 -12.27 15.33 4.83
C PHE A 381 -12.25 15.61 6.34
N CYS A 382 -11.51 16.65 6.74
CA CYS A 382 -11.35 17.04 8.14
C CYS A 382 -11.30 18.58 8.28
N PRO A 383 -12.41 19.28 8.00
CA PRO A 383 -12.45 20.74 8.03
C PRO A 383 -12.09 21.31 9.41
N GLY A 384 -11.38 22.44 9.42
CA GLY A 384 -10.96 23.12 10.65
C GLY A 384 -9.70 22.56 11.31
N ARG A 385 -9.04 21.55 10.71
CA ARG A 385 -7.72 21.06 11.13
C ARG A 385 -6.66 21.42 10.10
N ALA A 386 -5.40 21.50 10.56
CA ALA A 386 -4.27 21.51 9.64
C ALA A 386 -4.30 20.23 8.80
N ALA A 387 -4.04 20.37 7.49
CA ALA A 387 -4.00 19.21 6.61
C ALA A 387 -2.97 18.20 7.14
N PRO A 388 -3.34 16.92 7.32
CA PRO A 388 -2.38 15.90 7.71
C PRO A 388 -1.24 15.85 6.70
N ARG A 389 -0.04 15.49 7.16
CA ARG A 389 1.07 15.18 6.24
C ARG A 389 0.68 14.03 5.33
N ASP A 390 1.05 14.12 4.06
CA ASP A 390 0.83 13.04 3.12
C ASP A 390 1.75 11.83 3.44
N ALA A 391 1.46 10.66 2.87
CA ALA A 391 2.18 9.43 3.21
C ALA A 391 3.66 9.49 2.81
N LEU A 392 4.00 10.19 1.71
CA LEU A 392 5.39 10.39 1.28
C LEU A 392 6.19 11.20 2.29
N ALA A 393 5.61 12.28 2.80
CA ALA A 393 6.26 13.08 3.83
C ALA A 393 6.43 12.30 5.14
N ILE A 394 5.43 11.50 5.55
CA ILE A 394 5.51 10.68 6.77
C ILE A 394 6.58 9.60 6.62
N ILE A 395 6.56 8.84 5.52
CA ILE A 395 7.50 7.74 5.30
C ILE A 395 8.92 8.26 5.08
N GLY A 396 9.09 9.37 4.35
CA GLY A 396 10.38 10.05 4.21
C GLY A 396 10.98 10.40 5.58
N ALA A 397 10.20 11.03 6.46
CA ALA A 397 10.64 11.34 7.82
C ALA A 397 10.97 10.08 8.65
N CYS A 398 10.22 8.98 8.47
CA CYS A 398 10.52 7.70 9.13
C CYS A 398 11.85 7.10 8.64
N ILE A 399 12.10 7.14 7.33
CA ILE A 399 13.34 6.66 6.71
C ILE A 399 14.53 7.49 7.17
N GLU A 400 14.41 8.82 7.15
CA GLU A 400 15.46 9.73 7.64
C GLU A 400 15.76 9.49 9.13
N SER A 401 14.72 9.34 9.96
CA SER A 401 14.90 9.02 11.38
C SER A 401 15.56 7.65 11.58
N THR A 402 15.23 6.66 10.76
CA THR A 402 15.80 5.30 10.90
C THR A 402 17.25 5.27 10.42
N CYS A 403 17.59 5.95 9.31
CA CYS A 403 19.00 6.07 8.91
C CYS A 403 19.79 6.90 9.92
N ALA A 404 19.22 7.94 10.54
CA ALA A 404 19.90 8.65 11.62
C ALA A 404 20.29 7.72 12.78
N GLU A 405 19.44 6.76 13.15
CA GLU A 405 19.75 5.73 14.15
C GLU A 405 20.86 4.79 13.67
N VAL A 406 20.74 4.27 12.45
CA VAL A 406 21.77 3.40 11.84
C VAL A 406 23.13 4.11 11.79
N VAL A 407 23.16 5.39 11.41
CA VAL A 407 24.39 6.19 11.39
C VAL A 407 24.97 6.35 12.80
N GLN A 408 24.15 6.64 13.81
CA GLN A 408 24.63 6.74 15.18
C GLN A 408 25.26 5.43 15.67
N GLU A 409 24.61 4.30 15.38
CA GLU A 409 25.13 2.97 15.71
C GLU A 409 26.46 2.70 15.01
N ARG A 410 26.52 2.90 13.68
CA ARG A 410 27.71 2.65 12.85
C ARG A 410 28.89 3.55 13.23
N ILE A 411 28.62 4.81 13.56
CA ILE A 411 29.67 5.73 14.06
C ILE A 411 30.15 5.31 15.45
N GLY A 412 29.26 4.81 16.31
CA GLY A 412 29.62 4.26 17.61
C GLY A 412 30.57 3.05 17.51
N GLU A 413 30.39 2.22 16.46
CA GLU A 413 31.21 1.06 16.14
C GLU A 413 32.61 1.40 15.57
N LEU A 414 32.84 2.65 15.15
CA LEU A 414 34.13 3.05 14.57
C LEU A 414 35.26 2.88 15.58
N GLN A 415 36.35 2.25 15.14
CA GLN A 415 37.49 1.97 16.00
C GLN A 415 38.47 3.14 16.01
N LEU A 416 38.11 4.23 16.70
CA LEU A 416 39.07 5.29 17.03
C LEU A 416 39.62 5.06 18.43
N VAL A 417 40.81 4.45 18.53
CA VAL A 417 41.56 4.25 19.78
C VAL A 417 42.95 4.83 19.58
N LEU A 418 43.29 5.94 20.24
CA LEU A 418 44.54 6.67 19.96
C LEU A 418 45.76 6.09 20.68
N MET A 419 45.57 5.38 21.82
CA MET A 419 46.64 4.70 22.58
C MET A 419 46.27 3.22 22.81
N PRO A 420 47.20 2.26 22.73
CA PRO A 420 46.91 0.88 23.12
C PRO A 420 46.69 0.82 24.63
N GLU A 421 45.53 0.34 25.09
CA GLU A 421 45.22 0.16 26.53
C GLU A 421 46.19 -0.79 27.24
N ASN A 422 46.94 -1.62 26.50
CA ASN A 422 47.83 -2.65 27.04
C ASN A 422 49.32 -2.32 26.89
N ALA A 423 49.70 -1.09 26.57
CA ALA A 423 51.12 -0.71 26.48
C ALA A 423 51.84 -0.74 27.85
N GLU A 424 51.10 -0.63 28.94
CA GLU A 424 51.67 -0.63 30.30
C GLU A 424 51.95 -2.05 30.83
N ASP A 425 51.22 -3.08 30.40
CA ASP A 425 51.37 -4.45 30.91
C ASP A 425 52.49 -5.28 30.23
N GLN A 426 53.00 -4.85 29.07
CA GLN A 426 54.19 -5.45 28.45
C GLN A 426 55.50 -4.78 28.87
N SER A 427 55.42 -3.72 29.66
CA SER A 427 56.57 -3.03 30.26
C SER A 427 56.90 -3.57 31.67
N GLY A 428 56.50 -4.82 31.97
CA GLY A 428 56.99 -5.54 33.15
C GLY A 428 58.47 -5.88 32.99
N PRO A 429 59.36 -5.50 33.92
CA PRO A 429 60.80 -5.64 33.75
C PRO A 429 61.17 -7.13 33.71
N SER A 430 61.48 -7.66 32.52
CA SER A 430 62.26 -8.90 32.40
C SER A 430 63.71 -8.61 32.79
N ARG A 431 63.91 -8.28 34.06
CA ARG A 431 65.19 -8.21 34.75
C ARG A 431 65.30 -9.47 35.61
N ALA A 432 65.47 -10.61 34.95
CA ALA A 432 65.88 -11.85 35.59
C ALA A 432 67.32 -12.17 35.16
N GLY A 433 68.27 -11.60 35.92
CA GLY A 433 69.57 -12.15 36.25
C GLY A 433 70.52 -12.63 35.15
N THR A 434 71.60 -11.86 34.94
CA THR A 434 72.93 -12.43 35.20
C THR A 434 73.88 -11.34 35.67
N ALA A 435 74.48 -11.57 36.83
CA ALA A 435 75.37 -10.66 37.51
C ALA A 435 76.80 -10.72 36.95
N ALA A 436 77.47 -9.57 37.12
CA ALA A 436 78.91 -9.38 37.22
C ALA A 436 79.74 -9.56 35.94
N THR A 437 80.15 -8.43 35.36
CA THR A 437 81.58 -8.12 35.22
C THR A 437 81.78 -6.61 35.10
N ASP A 438 82.67 -6.10 35.93
CA ASP A 438 83.20 -4.74 35.95
C ASP A 438 83.79 -4.34 34.59
N SER A 439 83.32 -3.22 34.04
CA SER A 439 84.12 -2.37 33.15
C SER A 439 83.51 -0.97 33.06
N THR A 440 84.15 -0.07 33.82
CA THR A 440 84.70 1.23 33.39
C THR A 440 83.86 2.08 32.43
N GLY A 441 83.47 3.25 32.93
CA GLY A 441 82.57 4.21 32.29
C GLY A 441 83.02 4.78 30.95
N GLY A 442 82.02 5.05 30.12
CA GLY A 442 82.10 5.80 28.87
C GLY A 442 80.70 5.96 28.27
N ASP A 443 80.18 7.18 28.31
CA ASP A 443 79.20 7.78 27.39
C ASP A 443 77.99 6.94 26.92
N ASP A 444 77.20 6.41 27.86
CA ASP A 444 75.95 5.66 27.58
C ASP A 444 74.67 6.54 27.60
N GLU A 445 74.80 7.87 27.54
CA GLU A 445 73.65 8.80 27.38
C GLU A 445 73.15 8.87 25.91
N GLY A 446 73.90 8.31 24.96
CA GLY A 446 73.56 8.34 23.53
C GLY A 446 72.55 7.27 23.08
N ASP A 447 72.50 6.11 23.75
CA ASP A 447 71.66 4.97 23.33
C ASP A 447 70.18 5.18 23.73
N ASP A 448 69.93 5.84 24.86
CA ASP A 448 68.57 6.12 25.36
C ASP A 448 67.81 7.12 24.46
N ALA A 449 68.51 8.12 23.93
CA ALA A 449 67.93 9.08 22.99
C ALA A 449 67.58 8.44 21.63
N GLY A 450 68.35 7.42 21.21
CA GLY A 450 68.08 6.63 20.01
C GLY A 450 66.83 5.78 20.16
N ARG A 451 66.74 5.00 21.25
CA ARG A 451 65.58 4.16 21.58
C ARG A 451 64.31 4.97 21.71
N ARG A 452 64.37 6.09 22.44
CA ARG A 452 63.20 6.99 22.59
C ARG A 452 62.71 7.56 21.25
N ARG A 453 63.62 7.85 20.31
CA ARG A 453 63.22 8.31 18.96
C ARG A 453 62.56 7.19 18.16
N GLU A 454 63.06 5.97 18.28
CA GLU A 454 62.49 4.79 17.63
C GLU A 454 61.10 4.46 18.18
N GLU A 455 60.92 4.46 19.50
CA GLU A 455 59.63 4.28 20.18
C GLU A 455 58.61 5.35 19.73
N LEU A 456 59.03 6.62 19.70
CA LEU A 456 58.17 7.71 19.22
C LEU A 456 57.81 7.55 17.73
N ALA A 457 58.72 7.04 16.91
CA ALA A 457 58.46 6.76 15.50
C ALA A 457 57.47 5.59 15.34
N GLU A 458 57.58 4.55 16.16
CA GLU A 458 56.68 3.41 16.18
C GLU A 458 55.27 3.80 16.66
N ILE A 459 55.17 4.56 17.76
CA ILE A 459 53.89 5.12 18.25
C ILE A 459 53.24 5.97 17.16
N ARG A 460 54.02 6.82 16.47
CA ARG A 460 53.52 7.64 15.37
C ARG A 460 53.04 6.78 14.20
N ARG A 461 53.74 5.70 13.86
CA ARG A 461 53.35 4.79 12.78
C ARG A 461 52.04 4.06 13.12
N HIS A 462 51.90 3.59 14.36
CA HIS A 462 50.66 2.97 14.82
C HIS A 462 49.49 3.96 14.88
N SER A 463 49.72 5.19 15.37
CA SER A 463 48.67 6.21 15.40
C SER A 463 48.21 6.58 13.99
N GLN A 464 49.15 6.74 13.04
CA GLN A 464 48.82 6.99 11.63
C GLN A 464 48.00 5.85 11.02
N GLY A 465 48.41 4.60 11.25
CA GLY A 465 47.65 3.43 10.74
C GLY A 465 46.23 3.37 11.29
N ARG A 466 46.01 3.73 12.56
CA ARG A 466 44.67 3.78 13.17
C ARG A 466 43.80 4.91 12.60
N VAL A 467 44.40 6.09 12.37
CA VAL A 467 43.69 7.22 11.73
C VAL A 467 43.28 6.88 10.30
N ILE A 468 44.15 6.23 9.52
CA ILE A 468 43.82 5.77 8.16
C ILE A 468 42.65 4.79 8.19
N ARG A 469 42.70 3.78 9.07
CA ARG A 469 41.61 2.82 9.22
C ARG A 469 40.30 3.50 9.65
N PHE A 470 40.36 4.48 10.55
CA PHE A 470 39.19 5.26 10.93
C PHE A 470 38.61 6.04 9.74
N ASP A 471 39.46 6.67 8.93
CA ASP A 471 39.05 7.40 7.72
C ASP A 471 38.42 6.47 6.68
N GLU A 472 38.98 5.29 6.47
CA GLU A 472 38.41 4.24 5.61
C GLU A 472 37.02 3.82 6.09
N GLN A 473 36.88 3.52 7.39
CA GLN A 473 35.58 3.14 7.98
C GLN A 473 34.56 4.28 7.93
N LEU A 474 34.99 5.52 8.19
CA LEU A 474 34.12 6.69 8.05
C LEU A 474 33.69 6.88 6.59
N GLY A 475 34.61 6.67 5.64
CA GLY A 475 34.34 6.68 4.21
C GLY A 475 33.27 5.66 3.80
N GLU A 476 33.31 4.44 4.36
CA GLU A 476 32.28 3.42 4.15
C GLU A 476 30.91 3.87 4.69
N VAL A 477 30.86 4.46 5.89
CA VAL A 477 29.60 4.99 6.46
C VAL A 477 29.07 6.14 5.61
N LEU A 478 29.92 7.05 5.15
CA LEU A 478 29.52 8.16 4.29
C LEU A 478 29.03 7.69 2.92
N ALA A 479 29.66 6.66 2.36
CA ALA A 479 29.20 6.05 1.10
C ALA A 479 27.82 5.41 1.26
N ASP A 480 27.54 4.73 2.37
CA ASP A 480 26.22 4.16 2.66
C ASP A 480 25.15 5.26 2.87
N VAL A 481 25.50 6.35 3.56
CA VAL A 481 24.60 7.50 3.79
C VAL A 481 24.30 8.26 2.49
N ALA A 482 25.24 8.27 1.54
CA ALA A 482 25.06 8.95 0.25
C ALA A 482 23.83 8.45 -0.53
N HIS A 483 23.38 7.22 -0.30
CA HIS A 483 22.18 6.64 -0.92
C HIS A 483 20.86 7.29 -0.49
N ILE A 484 20.84 8.08 0.60
CA ILE A 484 19.64 8.80 1.06
C ILE A 484 19.67 10.28 0.63
N VAL A 485 20.76 10.74 0.01
CA VAL A 485 20.90 12.11 -0.47
C VAL A 485 19.93 12.37 -1.63
N ARG A 486 19.10 13.40 -1.50
CA ARG A 486 18.11 13.78 -2.51
C ARG A 486 18.44 15.15 -3.07
N GLY A 487 18.52 15.25 -4.40
CA GLY A 487 18.87 16.53 -5.05
C GLY A 487 20.26 17.06 -4.68
N GLY A 488 21.16 16.20 -4.22
CA GLY A 488 22.50 16.58 -3.76
C GLY A 488 22.58 17.06 -2.31
N GLU A 489 21.46 17.10 -1.58
CA GLU A 489 21.42 17.53 -0.18
C GLU A 489 21.14 16.36 0.77
N MET A 490 21.92 16.26 1.85
CA MET A 490 21.73 15.27 2.90
C MET A 490 20.66 15.75 3.89
N PRO A 491 19.67 14.91 4.27
CA PRO A 491 18.64 15.30 5.21
C PRO A 491 19.21 15.84 6.52
N ALA A 492 18.70 16.97 6.99
CA ALA A 492 19.23 17.66 8.18
C ALA A 492 19.27 16.77 9.43
N VAL A 493 18.29 15.87 9.58
CA VAL A 493 18.22 14.91 10.70
C VAL A 493 19.39 13.92 10.66
N VAL A 494 19.70 13.39 9.47
CA VAL A 494 20.83 12.46 9.29
C VAL A 494 22.15 13.18 9.48
N THR A 495 22.29 14.40 8.94
CA THR A 495 23.47 15.26 9.13
C THR A 495 23.72 15.56 10.60
N ALA A 496 22.69 15.96 11.35
CA ALA A 496 22.80 16.24 12.77
C ALA A 496 23.20 14.99 13.57
N ALA A 497 22.63 13.84 13.23
CA ALA A 497 22.94 12.57 13.86
C ALA A 497 24.41 12.14 13.61
N LEU A 498 24.86 12.22 12.36
CA LEU A 498 26.24 11.95 11.95
C LEU A 498 27.23 12.83 12.73
N LEU A 499 27.04 14.15 12.70
CA LEU A 499 27.94 15.11 13.35
C LEU A 499 27.95 14.94 14.87
N SER A 500 26.79 14.70 15.47
CA SER A 500 26.67 14.46 16.91
C SER A 500 27.39 13.18 17.33
N ALA A 501 27.21 12.08 16.58
CA ALA A 501 27.86 10.82 16.87
C ALA A 501 29.38 10.91 16.67
N LEU A 502 29.82 11.58 15.60
CA LEU A 502 31.24 11.79 15.31
C LEU A 502 31.92 12.62 16.41
N LYS A 503 31.27 13.70 16.85
CA LYS A 503 31.74 14.50 17.98
C LYS A 503 31.88 13.63 19.24
N GLY A 504 30.84 12.88 19.60
CA GLY A 504 30.89 12.01 20.78
C GLY A 504 32.01 10.98 20.70
N ARG A 505 32.27 10.42 19.52
CA ARG A 505 33.38 9.48 19.30
C ARG A 505 34.75 10.14 19.43
N LEU A 506 34.91 11.37 18.90
CA LEU A 506 36.15 12.14 19.01
C LEU A 506 36.41 12.56 20.46
N ASP A 507 35.39 13.03 21.18
CA ASP A 507 35.49 13.38 22.59
C ASP A 507 35.94 12.16 23.41
N ALA A 508 35.31 10.99 23.21
CA ALA A 508 35.70 9.75 23.88
C ALA A 508 37.14 9.31 23.54
N ALA A 509 37.57 9.49 22.28
CA ALA A 509 38.94 9.17 21.88
C ALA A 509 39.96 10.14 22.52
N CYS A 510 39.63 11.42 22.64
CA CYS A 510 40.45 12.42 23.32
C CYS A 510 40.57 12.13 24.82
N ASP A 511 39.45 11.79 25.48
CA ASP A 511 39.43 11.44 26.90
C ASP A 511 40.25 10.17 27.21
N ALA A 512 40.32 9.23 26.24
CA ALA A 512 41.15 8.03 26.35
C ALA A 512 42.66 8.32 26.19
N VAL A 513 43.06 9.48 25.66
CA VAL A 513 44.47 9.86 25.57
C VAL A 513 44.94 10.35 26.94
N GLN A 514 45.56 9.46 27.70
CA GLN A 514 46.30 9.87 28.89
C GLN A 514 47.60 10.56 28.45
N LEU A 515 47.59 11.89 28.48
CA LEU A 515 48.84 12.63 28.32
C LEU A 515 49.73 12.33 29.55
N PRO A 516 51.02 11.99 29.35
CA PRO A 516 51.93 11.81 30.47
C PRO A 516 51.86 13.05 31.35
N GLN A 517 51.69 12.86 32.66
CA GLN A 517 51.71 13.96 33.62
C GLN A 517 53.09 14.60 33.58
N VAL A 518 53.26 15.58 32.71
CA VAL A 518 54.45 16.43 32.72
C VAL A 518 54.34 17.20 34.02
N GLN A 519 55.18 16.85 35.02
CA GLN A 519 55.38 17.74 36.16
C GLN A 519 55.66 19.11 35.57
N PRO A 520 54.89 20.15 35.91
CA PRO A 520 55.09 21.45 35.32
C PRO A 520 56.57 21.82 35.51
N ALA A 521 57.31 21.92 34.41
CA ALA A 521 58.71 22.36 34.44
C ALA A 521 58.84 23.79 34.99
N TRP A 522 57.71 24.47 35.15
CA TRP A 522 57.58 25.71 35.90
C TRP A 522 57.54 25.41 37.40
N PRO A 523 58.52 25.91 38.18
CA PRO A 523 58.44 25.83 39.63
C PRO A 523 57.10 26.40 40.08
N ARG A 524 56.45 25.74 41.05
CA ARG A 524 55.22 26.25 41.63
C ARG A 524 55.48 27.68 42.12
N PRO A 525 54.50 28.60 42.12
CA PRO A 525 54.71 29.97 42.59
C PRO A 525 55.31 30.05 44.01
N ALA A 526 55.11 29.00 44.82
CA ALA A 526 55.69 28.84 46.17
C ALA A 526 57.20 28.54 46.17
N ASP A 527 57.77 28.08 45.05
CA ASP A 527 59.19 27.76 44.89
C ASP A 527 59.95 28.87 44.15
N ARG A 528 59.33 30.04 43.91
CA ARG A 528 60.03 31.19 43.33
C ARG A 528 60.97 31.81 44.38
N PRO A 529 62.28 31.87 44.15
CA PRO A 529 63.18 32.64 45.01
C PRO A 529 62.77 34.12 44.97
N GLU A 530 62.75 34.79 46.13
CA GLU A 530 62.38 36.21 46.30
C GLU A 530 63.18 37.19 45.40
N SER A 531 64.29 36.72 44.81
CA SER A 531 65.17 37.50 43.93
C SER A 531 64.58 37.87 42.56
N TRP A 532 63.41 37.36 42.18
CA TRP A 532 62.77 37.70 40.90
C TRP A 532 61.88 38.97 40.97
N GLY A 533 61.91 39.70 42.09
CA GLY A 533 61.13 40.93 42.32
C GLY A 533 61.68 42.23 41.71
N ILE A 534 62.64 42.19 40.79
CA ILE A 534 63.29 43.40 40.24
C ILE A 534 62.99 43.56 38.74
N PHE A 535 61.72 43.60 38.36
CA PHE A 535 61.26 44.31 37.16
C PHE A 535 59.80 44.69 37.42
N ARG A 536 59.62 45.82 38.11
CA ARG A 536 58.38 46.57 38.16
C ARG A 536 58.65 48.00 37.73
#